data_AF-A0A966L0Y3-F1
#
_entry.id   AF-A0A966L0Y3-F1
#
_cell.length_a   1.000
_cell.length_b   1.000
_cell.length_c   1.000
_cell.angle_alpha   90.00
_cell.angle_beta   90.00
_cell.angle_gamma   90.00
#
_symmetry.space_group_name_H-M   'P 1'
#
loop_
_entity.id
_entity.type
_entity.pdbx_description
1 polymer ?
#
loop_
_entity_poly.entity_id
_entity_poly.type
_entity_poly.pdbx_seq_one_letter_code
_entity_poly.pdbx_strand_id
1 'polypeptide(L)' 'MIDVLDLHLHSHFSIAASNRMTVDNILTFVKMKGITIIGTGDVLFNPWKLELEKNLEQEGNGFYLFDKIRFILSSEI' A
#
# COMPACT_ATOMS: atom_id res chain seq x y z
N MET A 1 -15.49 -14.94 -5.34
CA MET A 1 -15.18 -13.49 -5.27
C MET A 1 -13.97 -13.28 -6.16
N ILE A 2 -13.94 -12.24 -6.99
CA ILE A 2 -12.79 -11.95 -7.86
C ILE A 2 -11.95 -10.91 -7.15
N ASP A 3 -10.66 -11.19 -6.98
CA ASP A 3 -9.71 -10.20 -6.49
C ASP A 3 -9.14 -9.40 -7.65
N VAL A 4 -8.97 -8.10 -7.43
CA VAL A 4 -8.34 -7.17 -8.37
C VAL A 4 -7.07 -6.63 -7.71
N LEU A 5 -5.95 -6.76 -8.43
CA LEU A 5 -4.63 -6.53 -7.86
C LEU A 5 -3.87 -5.42 -8.60
N ASP A 6 -3.19 -4.58 -7.83
CA ASP A 6 -2.17 -3.65 -8.31
C ASP A 6 -0.94 -3.78 -7.40
N LEU A 7 0.15 -4.36 -7.90
CA LEU A 7 1.28 -4.80 -7.06
C LEU A 7 2.53 -3.93 -7.21
N HIS A 8 2.48 -2.90 -8.06
CA HIS A 8 3.61 -2.01 -8.29
C HIS A 8 3.17 -0.55 -8.15
N LEU A 9 3.58 0.06 -7.06
CA LEU A 9 3.39 1.47 -6.79
C LEU A 9 4.61 2.00 -6.06
N HIS A 10 4.64 3.33 -5.95
CA HIS A 10 5.61 4.05 -5.17
C HIS A 10 4.92 4.87 -4.09
N SER A 11 5.60 5.01 -2.95
CA SER A 11 5.24 5.92 -1.87
C SER A 11 5.58 7.37 -2.23
N HIS A 12 5.17 8.31 -1.38
CA HIS A 12 5.56 9.72 -1.52
C HIS A 12 7.07 9.98 -1.32
N PHE A 13 7.83 8.97 -0.89
CA PHE A 13 9.29 9.07 -0.75
C PHE A 13 10.05 8.79 -2.05
N SER A 14 9.41 8.20 -3.05
CA SER A 14 10.05 7.94 -4.34
C SER A 14 10.27 9.21 -5.15
N ILE A 15 11.41 9.26 -5.86
CA ILE A 15 11.75 10.38 -6.72
C ILE A 15 10.72 10.46 -7.86
N ALA A 16 10.25 11.67 -8.15
CA ALA A 16 9.23 11.94 -9.16
C ALA A 16 7.86 11.24 -8.93
N ALA A 17 7.62 10.69 -7.74
CA ALA A 17 6.29 10.29 -7.30
C ALA A 17 5.50 11.50 -6.76
N SER A 18 4.18 11.38 -6.74
CA SER A 18 3.32 12.43 -6.17
C SER A 18 3.49 12.47 -4.65
N ASN A 19 3.67 13.67 -4.09
CA ASN A 19 3.65 13.90 -2.63
C ASN A 19 2.31 13.51 -1.97
N ARG A 20 1.28 13.20 -2.78
CA ARG A 20 -0.02 12.70 -2.31
C ARG A 20 -0.08 11.17 -2.22
N MET A 21 0.99 10.45 -2.51
CA MET A 21 1.08 8.99 -2.31
C MET A 21 1.21 8.62 -0.82
N THR A 22 0.26 9.09 -0.01
CA THR A 22 0.09 8.75 1.41
C THR A 22 -0.87 7.58 1.56
N VAL A 23 -0.82 6.87 2.69
CA VAL A 23 -1.69 5.72 2.95
C VAL A 23 -3.18 6.06 2.76
N ASP A 24 -3.63 7.21 3.29
CA ASP A 24 -5.03 7.67 3.18
C ASP A 24 -5.49 7.89 1.73
N ASN A 25 -4.63 8.51 0.91
CA ASN A 25 -4.96 8.77 -0.49
C ASN A 25 -4.92 7.46 -1.30
N ILE A 26 -3.95 6.59 -1.04
CA ILE A 26 -3.89 5.27 -1.67
C ILE A 26 -5.20 4.52 -1.40
N LEU A 27 -5.64 4.45 -0.14
CA LEU A 27 -6.90 3.81 0.24
C LEU A 27 -8.12 4.42 -0.46
N THR A 28 -8.18 5.74 -0.55
CA THR A 28 -9.27 6.46 -1.25
C THR A 28 -9.36 6.01 -2.71
N PHE A 29 -8.25 6.03 -3.44
CA PHE A 29 -8.24 5.67 -4.86
C PHE A 29 -8.36 4.17 -5.11
N VAL A 30 -7.81 3.32 -4.25
CA VAL A 30 -7.97 1.85 -4.30
C VAL A 30 -9.43 1.47 -4.21
N LYS A 31 -10.17 2.05 -3.26
CA LYS A 31 -11.61 1.86 -3.11
C LYS A 31 -12.37 2.33 -4.35
N MET A 32 -12.04 3.52 -4.87
CA MET A 32 -12.67 4.03 -6.09
C MET A 32 -12.41 3.15 -7.31
N LYS A 33 -11.22 2.56 -7.42
CA LYS A 33 -10.82 1.66 -8.53
C LYS A 33 -11.36 0.23 -8.37
N GLY A 34 -11.86 -0.15 -7.20
CA GLY A 34 -12.29 -1.51 -6.91
C GLY A 34 -11.14 -2.52 -6.76
N ILE A 35 -9.94 -2.06 -6.42
CA ILE A 35 -8.79 -2.91 -6.14
C ILE A 35 -8.99 -3.53 -4.75
N THR A 36 -8.76 -4.84 -4.60
CA THR A 36 -8.94 -5.57 -3.32
C THR A 36 -7.63 -5.94 -2.66
N ILE A 37 -6.55 -6.08 -3.43
CA ILE A 37 -5.19 -6.30 -2.92
C ILE A 37 -4.25 -5.33 -3.62
N ILE A 38 -3.42 -4.63 -2.85
CA ILE A 38 -2.46 -3.66 -3.37
C ILE A 38 -1.05 -3.96 -2.84
N GLY A 39 -0.02 -3.65 -3.61
CA GLY A 39 1.35 -3.63 -3.11
C GLY A 39 1.57 -2.50 -2.11
N THR A 40 2.45 -2.67 -1.14
CA THR A 40 2.90 -1.54 -0.33
C THR A 40 3.69 -0.52 -1.15
N GLY A 41 4.47 -0.96 -2.15
CA GLY A 41 5.52 -0.15 -2.76
C GLY A 41 6.63 0.20 -1.76
N ASP A 42 7.86 0.44 -2.23
CA ASP A 42 8.97 1.00 -1.45
C ASP A 42 9.19 0.42 -0.03
N VAL A 43 8.80 -0.84 0.24
CA VAL A 43 8.69 -1.35 1.62
C VAL A 43 10.04 -1.52 2.31
N LEU A 44 11.11 -1.55 1.51
CA LEU A 44 12.49 -1.58 1.99
C LEU A 44 12.93 -0.22 2.56
N PHE A 45 12.19 0.86 2.32
CA PHE A 45 12.45 2.16 2.92
C PHE A 45 11.80 2.28 4.30
N ASN A 46 12.62 2.29 5.35
CA ASN A 46 12.15 2.21 6.74
C ASN A 46 11.12 3.28 7.14
N PRO A 47 11.26 4.57 6.75
CA PRO A 47 10.23 5.58 7.04
C PRO A 47 8.85 5.23 6.43
N TRP A 48 8.81 4.69 5.21
CA TRP A 48 7.56 4.26 4.59
C TRP A 48 6.94 3.07 5.32
N LYS A 49 7.78 2.08 5.68
CA LYS A 49 7.34 0.93 6.48
C LYS A 49 6.70 1.35 7.80
N LEU A 50 7.31 2.30 8.53
CA LEU A 50 6.76 2.82 9.78
C LEU A 50 5.43 3.56 9.56
N GLU A 51 5.27 4.26 8.44
CA GLU A 51 4.00 4.89 8.07
C GLU A 51 2.91 3.84 7.81
N LEU A 52 3.23 2.75 7.10
CA LEU A 52 2.30 1.63 6.90
C LEU A 52 1.88 0.99 8.23
N GLU A 53 2.83 0.68 9.11
CA GLU A 53 2.57 0.05 10.42
C GLU A 53 1.78 0.96 11.38
N LYS A 54 1.85 2.28 11.21
CA LYS A 54 1.06 3.24 11.98
C LYS A 54 -0.40 3.32 11.51
N ASN A 55 -0.65 3.12 10.20
CA ASN A 55 -1.96 3.37 9.59
C ASN A 55 -2.74 2.08 9.26
N LEU A 56 -2.07 0.92 9.21
CA LEU A 56 -2.65 -0.34 8.77
C LEU A 56 -2.50 -1.43 9.85
N GLU A 57 -3.45 -2.34 9.91
CA GLU A 57 -3.41 -3.49 10.83
C GLU A 57 -2.56 -4.62 10.25
N GLN A 58 -1.66 -5.22 11.03
CA GLN A 58 -0.93 -6.42 10.60
C GLN A 58 -1.85 -7.66 10.68
N GLU A 59 -2.02 -8.36 9.55
CA GLU A 59 -2.80 -9.61 9.50
C GLU A 59 -1.94 -10.84 9.89
N GLY A 60 -0.62 -10.68 10.01
CA GLY A 60 0.32 -11.70 10.53
C GLY A 60 0.80 -12.75 9.49
N ASN A 61 0.29 -12.68 8.27
CA ASN A 61 0.55 -13.58 7.13
C ASN A 61 1.30 -12.89 5.98
N GLY A 62 1.99 -11.79 6.26
CA GLY A 62 2.65 -10.96 5.25
C GLY A 62 1.74 -9.90 4.61
N PHE A 63 0.51 -9.75 5.10
CA PHE A 63 -0.39 -8.67 4.71
C PHE A 63 -0.58 -7.62 5.81
N TYR A 64 -0.78 -6.38 5.39
CA TYR A 64 -1.53 -5.40 6.17
C TYR A 64 -2.99 -5.34 5.70
N LEU A 65 -3.88 -4.86 6.56
CA LEU A 65 -5.32 -4.78 6.31
C LEU A 65 -5.86 -3.39 6.68
N PHE A 66 -6.74 -2.86 5.85
CA PHE A 66 -7.59 -1.72 6.17
C PHE A 66 -8.91 -1.82 5.42
N ASP A 67 -10.04 -1.83 6.13
CA ASP A 67 -11.40 -1.84 5.55
C ASP A 67 -11.54 -2.81 4.36
N LYS A 68 -11.13 -4.06 4.57
CA LYS A 68 -11.15 -5.17 3.59
C LYS A 68 -10.18 -5.06 2.42
N ILE A 69 -9.37 -4.00 2.35
CA ILE A 69 -8.25 -3.87 1.42
C ILE A 69 -7.00 -4.48 2.05
N ARG A 70 -6.38 -5.44 1.35
CA ARG A 70 -5.10 -6.01 1.79
C ARG A 70 -3.92 -5.34 1.11
N PHE A 71 -2.86 -5.10 1.86
CA PHE A 71 -1.58 -4.63 1.35
C PHE A 71 -0.55 -5.75 1.46
N ILE A 72 0.06 -6.16 0.35
CA ILE A 72 1.16 -7.13 0.34
C ILE A 72 2.50 -6.40 0.25
N LEU A 73 3.49 -6.89 1.01
CA LEU A 73 4.85 -6.32 1.00
C LEU A 73 5.44 -6.41 -0.41
N SER A 74 5.85 -5.27 -0.97
CA SER A 74 6.43 -5.16 -2.32
C SER A 74 7.43 -4.00 -2.40
N SER A 75 8.40 -4.14 -3.30
CA SER A 75 9.41 -3.12 -3.62
C SER A 75 9.96 -3.32 -5.03
N GLU A 76 10.44 -2.24 -5.64
CA GLU A 76 11.29 -2.24 -6.83
C GLU A 76 12.75 -1.95 -6.42
N ILE A 77 13.73 -2.49 -7.17
CA ILE A 77 15.19 -2.27 -6.98
C ILE A 77 15.81 -1.98 -8.35
#